data_AF-F5P2S8-F1
#
_entry.id   AF-F5P2S8-F1
#
_cell.length_a   1.000
_cell.length_b   1.000
_cell.length_c   1.000
_cell.angle_alpha   90.00
_cell.angle_beta   90.00
_cell.angle_gamma   90.00
#
_symmetry.space_group_name_H-M   'P 1'
#
loop_
_entity.id
_entity.type
_entity.pdbx_description
1 polymer ?
#
loop_
_entity_poly.entity_id
_entity_poly.type
_entity_poly.pdbx_seq_one_letter_code
_entity_poly.pdbx_strand_id
1 'polypeptide(L)'
;MPGETTADFTHSSSNDQRIRILKGAISLIQQRPLTGWGLGSFEATFPQALEDVGVTNIESDTATHPHNELLFVTAEGGIVALFGFLLLSGVWLWPCICRLKMTNNNAHHQCEKWFIALMGLPLVIHMMTEYPLYTSVPHLMLLLLLFRIGMPENVMNQVRIPKTVRLGILPVIVLIMTAALVILVAGFDAQRELTRAEADMNEGFIPRLPEHSWKYLTQAERLERDQHLLIANKPGFVRDMESMSLFTVWGNKWLSIHNDADVSAAMIFIAHRRGDYLTAEKIRKRAARVFVNDERFTRGGN
;
A
#
# COMPACT_ATOMS: atom_id res chain seq x y z
N MET A 1 26.94 3.31 -42.07
CA MET A 1 25.96 3.84 -41.11
C MET A 1 24.58 3.79 -41.75
N PRO A 2 23.66 3.00 -41.18
CA PRO A 2 22.30 3.48 -40.99
C PRO A 2 21.90 3.31 -39.52
N GLY A 3 21.15 4.29 -39.00
CA GLY A 3 20.82 4.45 -37.59
C GLY A 3 19.92 3.35 -37.05
N GLU A 4 20.34 2.79 -35.92
CA GLU A 4 19.53 1.90 -35.10
C GLU A 4 18.41 2.72 -34.42
N THR A 5 17.19 2.32 -34.71
CA THR A 5 15.96 2.73 -34.03
C THR A 5 15.97 2.20 -32.58
N THR A 6 16.52 2.97 -31.66
CA THR A 6 16.50 2.69 -30.20
C THR A 6 15.16 3.06 -29.53
N ALA A 7 14.04 2.90 -30.23
CA ALA A 7 12.74 3.43 -29.77
C ALA A 7 11.69 2.37 -29.37
N ASP A 8 11.98 1.06 -29.40
CA ASP A 8 10.92 0.04 -29.24
C ASP A 8 11.20 -1.08 -28.20
N PHE A 9 12.36 -1.06 -27.53
CA PHE A 9 12.70 -2.09 -26.53
C PHE A 9 12.18 -1.80 -25.11
N THR A 10 11.91 -0.54 -24.78
CA THR A 10 11.45 -0.11 -23.45
C THR A 10 9.93 -0.20 -23.27
N HIS A 11 9.15 -0.09 -24.35
CA HIS A 11 7.68 -0.15 -24.27
C HIS A 11 7.13 -1.57 -24.25
N SER A 12 7.79 -2.51 -24.96
CA SER A 12 7.40 -3.93 -24.97
C SER A 12 7.58 -4.59 -23.61
N SER A 13 8.71 -4.34 -22.92
CA SER A 13 8.96 -4.87 -21.58
C SER A 13 7.95 -4.38 -20.54
N SER A 14 7.54 -3.11 -20.60
CA SER A 14 6.57 -2.51 -19.66
C SER A 14 5.15 -3.07 -19.87
N ASN A 15 4.71 -3.24 -21.11
CA ASN A 15 3.41 -3.84 -21.41
C ASN A 15 3.35 -5.32 -21.00
N ASP A 16 4.44 -6.06 -21.21
CA ASP A 16 4.53 -7.46 -20.80
C ASP A 16 4.47 -7.62 -19.27
N GLN A 17 5.11 -6.72 -18.52
CA GLN A 17 5.00 -6.69 -17.05
C GLN A 17 3.55 -6.44 -16.60
N ARG A 18 2.85 -5.48 -17.21
CA ARG A 18 1.44 -5.20 -16.89
C ARG A 18 0.52 -6.39 -17.13
N ILE A 19 0.70 -7.10 -18.25
CA ILE A 19 -0.07 -8.30 -18.58
C ILE A 19 0.19 -9.42 -17.56
N ARG A 20 1.44 -9.58 -17.12
CA ARG A 20 1.82 -10.56 -16.11
C ARG A 20 1.16 -10.26 -14.75
N ILE A 21 1.18 -9.00 -14.31
CA ILE A 21 0.49 -8.55 -13.09
C ILE A 21 -1.01 -8.84 -13.16
N LEU A 22 -1.63 -8.52 -14.30
CA LEU A 22 -3.05 -8.78 -14.53
C LEU A 22 -3.39 -10.27 -14.41
N LYS A 23 -2.58 -11.14 -15.01
CA LYS A 23 -2.76 -12.60 -14.91
C LYS A 23 -2.66 -13.09 -13.47
N GLY A 24 -1.67 -12.62 -12.70
CA GLY A 24 -1.54 -12.95 -11.29
C GLY A 24 -2.73 -12.50 -10.45
N ALA A 25 -3.20 -11.27 -10.65
CA ALA A 25 -4.34 -10.74 -9.92
C ALA A 25 -5.65 -11.48 -10.26
N ILE A 26 -5.86 -11.82 -11.53
CA ILE A 26 -7.00 -12.65 -11.95
C ILE A 26 -6.93 -14.04 -11.32
N SER A 27 -5.75 -14.65 -11.24
CA SER A 27 -5.56 -15.95 -10.55
C SER A 27 -6.01 -15.87 -9.10
N LEU A 28 -5.60 -14.85 -8.34
CA LEU A 28 -6.05 -14.65 -6.95
C LEU A 28 -7.58 -14.57 -6.83
N ILE A 29 -8.22 -13.80 -7.72
CA ILE A 29 -9.68 -13.64 -7.75
C ILE A 29 -10.36 -14.98 -8.07
N GLN A 30 -9.84 -15.75 -9.01
CA GLN A 30 -10.38 -17.07 -9.36
C GLN A 30 -10.26 -18.09 -8.23
N GLN A 31 -9.21 -18.00 -7.41
CA GLN A 31 -9.01 -18.90 -6.27
C GLN A 31 -10.03 -18.65 -5.14
N ARG A 32 -10.41 -17.39 -4.88
CA ARG A 32 -11.38 -17.02 -3.81
C ARG A 32 -12.35 -15.91 -4.25
N PRO A 33 -13.29 -16.18 -5.16
CA PRO A 33 -14.11 -15.14 -5.79
C PRO A 33 -15.12 -14.48 -4.83
N LEU A 34 -15.58 -15.19 -3.79
CA LEU A 34 -16.62 -14.68 -2.90
C LEU A 34 -16.05 -13.82 -1.77
N THR A 35 -15.08 -14.35 -1.03
CA THR A 35 -14.53 -13.72 0.19
C THR A 35 -13.22 -12.98 -0.04
N GLY A 36 -12.53 -13.25 -1.16
CA GLY A 36 -11.15 -12.83 -1.35
C GLY A 36 -10.18 -13.51 -0.39
N TRP A 37 -8.95 -13.00 -0.35
CA TRP A 37 -7.85 -13.51 0.48
C TRP A 37 -7.76 -12.85 1.86
N GLY A 38 -8.51 -11.78 2.11
CA GLY A 38 -8.47 -10.96 3.31
C GLY A 38 -7.74 -9.64 3.08
N LEU A 39 -8.08 -8.62 3.87
CA LEU A 39 -7.45 -7.30 3.78
C LEU A 39 -5.96 -7.37 4.17
N GLY A 40 -5.10 -6.76 3.36
CA GLY A 40 -3.65 -6.76 3.54
C GLY A 40 -2.95 -8.08 3.18
N SER A 41 -3.66 -9.04 2.60
CA SER A 41 -3.09 -10.35 2.22
C SER A 41 -2.44 -10.35 0.84
N PHE A 42 -2.66 -9.29 0.06
CA PHE A 42 -2.20 -9.23 -1.32
C PHE A 42 -0.68 -9.38 -1.42
N GLU A 43 0.07 -8.63 -0.61
CA GLU A 43 1.54 -8.66 -0.56
C GLU A 43 2.05 -10.10 -0.36
N ALA A 44 1.50 -10.83 0.61
CA ALA A 44 1.93 -12.20 0.91
C ALA A 44 1.51 -13.25 -0.15
N THR A 45 0.37 -13.06 -0.81
CA THR A 45 -0.26 -14.10 -1.69
C THR A 45 0.03 -13.91 -3.18
N PHE A 46 0.24 -12.67 -3.61
CA PHE A 46 0.46 -12.33 -5.02
C PHE A 46 1.69 -12.98 -5.65
N PRO A 47 2.86 -13.09 -4.97
CA PRO A 47 4.02 -13.80 -5.53
C PRO A 47 3.74 -15.27 -5.85
N GLN A 48 2.90 -15.93 -5.04
CA GLN A 48 2.50 -17.32 -5.29
C GLN A 48 1.57 -17.41 -6.49
N ALA A 49 0.59 -16.51 -6.60
CA ALA A 49 -0.34 -16.52 -7.72
C ALA A 49 0.35 -16.25 -9.08
N LEU A 50 1.44 -15.48 -9.08
CA LEU A 50 2.27 -15.25 -10.27
C LEU A 50 3.00 -16.53 -10.71
N GLU A 51 3.57 -17.27 -9.75
CA GLU A 51 4.22 -18.55 -10.01
C GLU A 51 3.21 -19.58 -10.57
N ASP A 52 2.00 -19.64 -10.01
CA ASP A 52 0.92 -20.54 -10.44
C ASP A 52 0.53 -20.30 -11.92
N VAL A 53 0.65 -19.06 -12.42
CA VAL A 53 0.39 -18.70 -13.83
C VAL A 53 1.63 -18.74 -14.72
N GLY A 54 2.73 -19.32 -14.22
CA GLY A 54 3.99 -19.50 -14.96
C GLY A 54 4.80 -18.22 -15.13
N VAL A 55 4.53 -17.20 -14.32
CA VAL A 55 5.29 -15.95 -14.31
C VAL A 55 6.32 -15.99 -13.19
N THR A 56 7.59 -16.05 -13.58
CA THR A 56 8.73 -15.90 -12.68
C THR A 56 9.39 -14.54 -12.89
N ASN A 57 10.08 -14.04 -11.87
CA ASN A 57 10.92 -12.84 -11.93
C ASN A 57 10.18 -11.52 -12.19
N ILE A 58 9.28 -11.14 -11.29
CA ILE A 58 8.76 -9.78 -11.22
C ILE A 58 9.57 -9.00 -10.17
N GLU A 59 9.90 -7.76 -10.46
CA GLU A 59 10.62 -6.86 -9.55
C GLU A 59 9.85 -6.72 -8.23
N SER A 60 10.58 -6.71 -7.11
CA SER A 60 10.02 -6.73 -5.75
C SER A 60 9.04 -5.58 -5.48
N ASP A 61 9.23 -4.42 -6.11
CA ASP A 61 8.39 -3.23 -5.94
C ASP A 61 6.99 -3.38 -6.55
N THR A 62 6.84 -4.29 -7.52
CA THR A 62 5.55 -4.64 -8.13
C THR A 62 4.79 -5.69 -7.31
N ALA A 63 5.45 -6.36 -6.36
CA ALA A 63 4.85 -7.44 -5.58
C ALA A 63 4.00 -6.94 -4.40
N THR A 64 4.16 -5.67 -4.00
CA THR A 64 3.48 -5.09 -2.83
C THR A 64 2.10 -4.52 -3.15
N HIS A 65 1.92 -3.90 -4.32
CA HIS A 65 0.62 -3.34 -4.76
C HIS A 65 0.47 -3.41 -6.29
N PRO A 66 -0.66 -3.90 -6.83
CA PRO A 66 -0.90 -3.85 -8.26
C PRO A 66 -1.37 -2.44 -8.65
N HIS A 67 -1.00 -1.95 -9.83
CA HIS A 67 -1.40 -0.62 -10.35
C HIS A 67 -2.90 -0.46 -10.66
N ASN A 68 -3.74 -1.42 -10.25
CA ASN A 68 -5.17 -1.39 -10.50
C ASN A 68 -5.92 -1.71 -9.20
N GLU A 69 -6.45 -0.66 -8.58
CA GLU A 69 -7.21 -0.71 -7.33
C GLU A 69 -8.42 -1.65 -7.42
N LEU A 70 -9.09 -1.73 -8.58
CA LEU A 70 -10.25 -2.61 -8.76
C LEU A 70 -9.84 -4.09 -8.61
N LEU A 71 -8.71 -4.47 -9.23
CA LEU A 71 -8.18 -5.82 -9.12
C LEU A 71 -7.67 -6.10 -7.70
N PHE A 72 -7.03 -5.11 -7.09
CA PHE A 72 -6.57 -5.19 -5.69
C PHE A 72 -7.73 -5.45 -4.73
N VAL A 73 -8.74 -4.58 -4.73
CA VAL A 73 -9.92 -4.66 -3.86
C VAL A 73 -10.68 -5.97 -4.09
N THR A 74 -10.78 -6.43 -5.34
CA THR A 74 -11.45 -7.70 -5.66
C THR A 74 -10.62 -8.91 -5.23
N ALA A 75 -9.29 -8.87 -5.34
CA ALA A 75 -8.42 -9.96 -4.89
C ALA A 75 -8.46 -10.11 -3.36
N GLU A 76 -8.46 -8.99 -2.62
CA GLU A 76 -8.48 -9.02 -1.16
C GLU A 76 -9.87 -9.31 -0.57
N GLY A 77 -10.92 -8.68 -1.10
CA GLY A 77 -12.26 -8.73 -0.52
C GLY A 77 -13.34 -9.39 -1.39
N GLY A 78 -12.97 -9.97 -2.53
CA GLY A 78 -13.85 -10.73 -3.41
C GLY A 78 -15.01 -9.90 -3.97
N ILE A 79 -16.11 -10.60 -4.29
CA ILE A 79 -17.32 -9.98 -4.85
C ILE A 79 -17.99 -9.01 -3.87
N VAL A 80 -17.83 -9.21 -2.56
CA VAL A 80 -18.40 -8.32 -1.53
C VAL A 80 -17.74 -6.95 -1.60
N ALA A 81 -16.41 -6.90 -1.63
CA ALA A 81 -15.68 -5.63 -1.76
C ALA A 81 -15.90 -4.99 -3.13
N LEU A 82 -15.95 -5.79 -4.20
CA LEU A 82 -16.29 -5.31 -5.54
C LEU A 82 -17.67 -4.65 -5.57
N PHE A 83 -18.69 -5.28 -4.97
CA PHE A 83 -20.03 -4.71 -4.93
C PHE A 83 -20.09 -3.42 -4.11
N GLY A 84 -19.39 -3.37 -2.97
CA GLY A 84 -19.25 -2.15 -2.18
C GLY A 84 -18.59 -1.01 -2.98
N PHE A 85 -17.50 -1.32 -3.69
CA PHE A 85 -16.80 -0.38 -4.56
C PHE A 85 -17.70 0.14 -5.70
N LEU A 86 -18.43 -0.76 -6.37
CA LEU A 86 -19.36 -0.41 -7.45
C LEU A 86 -20.55 0.41 -6.94
N LEU A 87 -21.08 0.11 -5.75
CA LEU A 87 -22.15 0.87 -5.12
C LEU A 87 -21.69 2.29 -4.81
N LEU A 88 -20.52 2.46 -4.19
CA LEU A 88 -19.93 3.78 -3.90
C LEU A 88 -19.70 4.57 -5.19
N SER A 89 -19.16 3.92 -6.22
CA SER A 89 -18.95 4.51 -7.54
C SER A 89 -20.28 4.94 -8.17
N GLY A 90 -21.32 4.12 -8.06
CA GLY A 90 -22.66 4.41 -8.55
C GLY A 90 -23.33 5.58 -7.83
N VAL A 91 -23.18 5.67 -6.50
CA VAL A 91 -23.66 6.81 -5.70
C VAL A 91 -22.92 8.09 -6.08
N TRP A 92 -21.62 8.01 -6.31
CA TRP A 92 -20.80 9.14 -6.72
C TRP A 92 -21.15 9.65 -8.12
N LEU A 93 -21.44 8.75 -9.07
CA LEU A 93 -21.87 9.07 -10.44
C LEU A 93 -23.38 9.35 -10.56
N TRP A 94 -24.18 9.09 -9.53
CA TRP A 94 -25.64 9.30 -9.54
C TRP A 94 -26.05 10.70 -9.99
N PRO A 95 -25.42 11.81 -9.52
CA PRO A 95 -25.74 13.16 -9.98
C PRO A 95 -25.50 13.34 -11.49
N CYS A 96 -24.53 12.63 -12.06
CA CYS A 96 -24.26 12.59 -13.51
C CYS A 96 -25.40 11.99 -14.29
N ILE A 97 -25.83 10.81 -13.85
CA ILE A 97 -26.85 10.03 -14.52
C ILE A 97 -28.20 10.77 -14.44
N CYS A 98 -28.51 11.40 -13.30
CA CYS A 98 -29.70 12.21 -13.15
C CYS A 98 -29.72 13.42 -14.10
N ARG A 99 -28.58 14.11 -14.27
CA ARG A 99 -28.48 15.23 -15.23
C ARG A 99 -28.72 14.77 -16.66
N LEU A 100 -28.12 13.64 -17.07
CA LEU A 100 -28.28 13.11 -18.43
C LEU A 100 -29.72 12.70 -18.75
N LYS A 101 -30.52 12.36 -17.73
CA LYS A 101 -31.94 12.01 -17.87
C LYS A 101 -32.90 13.20 -17.81
N MET A 102 -32.45 14.37 -17.34
CA MET A 102 -33.28 15.58 -17.25
C MET A 102 -33.11 16.45 -18.51
N THR A 103 -34.04 16.33 -19.45
CA THR A 103 -34.15 17.15 -20.67
C THR A 103 -34.79 18.53 -20.43
N ASN A 104 -35.35 18.80 -19.24
CA ASN A 104 -36.19 19.98 -19.02
C ASN A 104 -35.49 21.11 -18.25
N ASN A 105 -35.69 22.34 -18.72
CA ASN A 105 -34.92 23.58 -18.45
C ASN A 105 -34.97 24.14 -17.01
N ASN A 106 -35.57 23.45 -16.04
CA ASN A 106 -35.81 24.00 -14.70
C ASN A 106 -34.79 23.56 -13.62
N ALA A 107 -33.59 23.12 -14.02
CA ALA A 107 -32.62 22.49 -13.13
C ALA A 107 -31.49 23.42 -12.62
N HIS A 108 -31.71 24.74 -12.54
CA HIS A 108 -30.64 25.70 -12.22
C HIS A 108 -29.99 25.48 -10.82
N HIS A 109 -30.69 24.85 -9.86
CA HIS A 109 -30.17 24.65 -8.50
C HIS A 109 -29.81 23.20 -8.13
N GLN A 110 -30.15 22.20 -8.96
CA GLN A 110 -29.87 20.79 -8.67
C GLN A 110 -28.63 20.26 -9.43
N CYS A 111 -28.10 21.04 -10.39
CA CYS A 111 -27.08 20.61 -11.35
C CYS A 111 -25.61 20.90 -11.00
N GLU A 112 -25.28 21.67 -9.96
CA GLU A 112 -23.87 21.98 -9.66
C GLU A 112 -23.08 20.76 -9.14
N LYS A 113 -23.76 19.82 -8.47
CA LYS A 113 -23.13 18.61 -7.93
C LYS A 113 -22.60 17.67 -9.00
N TRP A 114 -23.13 17.74 -10.23
CA TRP A 114 -22.62 16.93 -11.33
C TRP A 114 -21.18 17.33 -11.71
N PHE A 115 -20.86 18.62 -11.64
CA PHE A 115 -19.54 19.12 -12.00
C PHE A 115 -18.44 18.53 -11.10
N ILE A 116 -18.72 18.38 -9.81
CA ILE A 116 -17.79 17.77 -8.85
C ILE A 116 -17.51 16.30 -9.23
N ALA A 117 -18.56 15.53 -9.55
CA ALA A 117 -18.40 14.14 -9.99
C ALA A 117 -17.66 14.04 -11.34
N LEU A 118 -17.94 14.93 -12.28
CA LEU A 118 -17.28 14.94 -13.59
C LEU A 118 -15.79 15.35 -13.48
N MET A 119 -15.47 16.32 -12.64
CA MET A 119 -14.10 16.80 -12.42
C MET A 119 -13.23 15.80 -11.64
N GLY A 120 -13.82 14.92 -10.82
CA GLY A 120 -13.09 13.82 -10.20
C GLY A 120 -12.87 12.61 -11.11
N LEU A 121 -13.50 12.55 -12.29
CA LEU A 121 -13.44 11.39 -13.19
C LEU A 121 -12.03 11.14 -13.76
N PRO A 122 -11.29 12.17 -14.22
CA PRO A 122 -9.88 12.00 -14.60
C PRO A 122 -9.02 11.50 -13.44
N LEU A 123 -9.30 11.93 -12.20
CA LEU A 123 -8.59 11.46 -11.01
C LEU A 123 -8.83 9.98 -10.75
N VAL A 124 -10.09 9.56 -10.81
CA VAL A 124 -10.47 8.15 -10.64
C VAL A 124 -9.84 7.30 -11.73
N ILE A 125 -9.88 7.74 -12.99
CA ILE A 125 -9.24 7.01 -14.10
C ILE A 125 -7.73 6.88 -13.85
N HIS A 126 -7.07 7.96 -13.46
CA HIS A 126 -5.63 7.92 -13.15
C HIS A 126 -5.32 6.96 -12.00
N MET A 127 -6.10 6.97 -10.91
CA MET A 127 -5.95 5.99 -9.81
C MET A 127 -6.24 4.54 -10.23
N MET A 128 -6.98 4.31 -11.32
CA MET A 128 -7.22 2.95 -11.85
C MET A 128 -6.13 2.48 -12.83
N THR A 129 -5.39 3.40 -13.46
CA THR A 129 -4.42 3.08 -14.51
C THR A 129 -2.96 3.27 -14.11
N GLU A 130 -2.70 4.05 -13.07
CA GLU A 130 -1.37 4.42 -12.61
C GLU A 130 -1.21 4.22 -11.10
N TYR A 131 -0.07 4.62 -10.54
CA TYR A 131 0.21 4.51 -9.12
C TYR A 131 -0.86 5.21 -8.28
N PRO A 132 -1.18 4.70 -7.08
CA PRO A 132 -2.21 5.28 -6.26
C PRO A 132 -1.86 6.73 -5.91
N LEU A 133 -2.77 7.67 -6.16
CA LEU A 133 -2.52 9.11 -5.98
C LEU A 133 -2.17 9.48 -4.52
N TYR A 134 -2.57 8.66 -3.55
CA TYR A 134 -2.20 8.83 -2.14
C TYR A 134 -0.72 8.60 -1.85
N THR A 135 0.02 7.95 -2.76
CA THR A 135 1.48 7.80 -2.64
C THR A 135 2.21 9.12 -2.85
N SER A 136 1.57 10.11 -3.48
CA SER A 136 2.17 11.42 -3.74
C SER A 136 1.32 12.57 -3.21
N VAL A 137 1.55 12.90 -1.94
CA VAL A 137 0.94 14.06 -1.25
C VAL A 137 1.04 15.36 -2.06
N PRO A 138 2.16 15.71 -2.72
CA PRO A 138 2.24 16.96 -3.51
C PRO A 138 1.25 16.99 -4.67
N HIS A 139 1.06 15.87 -5.37
CA HIS A 139 0.12 15.79 -6.49
C HIS A 139 -1.34 15.91 -6.00
N LEU A 140 -1.67 15.26 -4.88
CA LEU A 140 -2.97 15.43 -4.24
C LEU A 140 -3.21 16.88 -3.80
N MET A 141 -2.21 17.53 -3.19
CA MET A 141 -2.32 18.94 -2.78
C MET A 141 -2.51 19.88 -3.97
N LEU A 142 -1.76 19.67 -5.06
CA LEU A 142 -1.90 20.45 -6.28
C LEU A 142 -3.30 20.31 -6.88
N LEU A 143 -3.83 19.09 -6.93
CA LEU A 143 -5.19 18.84 -7.39
C LEU A 143 -6.23 19.57 -6.54
N LEU A 144 -6.14 19.49 -5.21
CA LEU A 144 -7.06 20.18 -4.30
C LEU A 144 -7.00 21.70 -4.48
N LEU A 145 -5.80 22.25 -4.71
CA LEU A 145 -5.61 23.66 -5.03
C LEU A 145 -6.29 24.02 -6.36
N LEU A 146 -6.11 23.20 -7.40
CA LEU A 146 -6.76 23.41 -8.71
C LEU A 146 -8.29 23.34 -8.59
N PHE A 147 -8.84 22.42 -7.80
CA PHE A 147 -10.27 22.39 -7.50
C PHE A 147 -10.74 23.66 -6.79
N ARG A 148 -9.97 24.16 -5.82
CA ARG A 148 -10.30 25.41 -5.12
C ARG A 148 -10.29 26.61 -6.07
N ILE A 149 -9.33 26.68 -6.98
CA ILE A 149 -9.20 27.76 -7.97
C ILE A 149 -10.32 27.67 -9.02
N GLY A 150 -10.73 26.45 -9.41
CA GLY A 150 -11.79 26.22 -10.39
C GLY A 150 -13.22 26.44 -9.88
N MET A 151 -13.41 26.63 -8.56
CA MET A 151 -14.73 26.92 -8.00
C MET A 151 -15.07 28.42 -8.13
N PRO A 152 -16.19 28.78 -8.77
CA PRO A 152 -16.55 30.18 -8.95
C PRO A 152 -16.98 30.83 -7.63
N GLU A 153 -16.53 32.06 -7.39
CA GLU A 153 -16.71 32.78 -6.11
C GLU A 153 -18.18 32.99 -5.72
N ASN A 154 -19.07 33.06 -6.71
CA ASN A 154 -20.51 33.23 -6.53
C ASN A 154 -21.19 32.04 -5.82
N VAL A 155 -20.68 30.82 -6.01
CA VAL A 155 -21.17 29.61 -5.30
C VAL A 155 -20.76 29.66 -3.84
N MET A 156 -19.55 30.15 -3.54
CA MET A 156 -19.05 30.26 -2.16
C MET A 156 -19.82 31.30 -1.34
N ASN A 157 -20.17 32.44 -1.93
CA ASN A 157 -20.89 33.52 -1.25
C ASN A 157 -22.37 33.21 -0.96
N GLN A 158 -22.95 32.20 -1.63
CA GLN A 158 -24.33 31.76 -1.42
C GLN A 158 -24.47 30.73 -0.28
N VAL A 159 -23.38 30.07 0.13
CA VAL A 159 -23.40 29.07 1.20
C VAL A 159 -23.40 29.76 2.57
N ARG A 160 -24.59 30.02 3.11
CA ARG A 160 -24.75 30.46 4.51
C ARG A 160 -24.67 29.27 5.46
N ILE A 161 -23.53 29.13 6.14
CA ILE A 161 -23.35 28.12 7.18
C ILE A 161 -24.27 28.46 8.37
N PRO A 162 -25.18 27.56 8.80
CA PRO A 162 -26.06 27.82 9.94
C PRO A 162 -25.24 28.00 11.23
N LYS A 163 -25.73 28.86 12.14
CA LYS A 163 -25.02 29.22 13.38
C LYS A 163 -24.67 28.00 14.24
N THR A 164 -25.51 26.95 14.23
CA THR A 164 -25.28 25.68 14.94
C THR A 164 -24.06 24.93 14.42
N VAL A 165 -23.90 24.83 13.10
CA VAL A 165 -22.73 24.20 12.46
C VAL A 165 -21.47 25.05 12.73
N ARG A 166 -21.58 26.37 12.64
CA ARG A 166 -20.44 27.27 12.85
C ARG A 166 -19.91 27.29 14.29
N LEU A 167 -20.79 27.29 15.29
CA LEU A 167 -20.37 27.32 16.70
C LEU A 167 -20.18 25.93 17.32
N GLY A 168 -20.85 24.89 16.80
CA GLY A 168 -20.74 23.53 17.33
C GLY A 168 -19.76 22.65 16.55
N ILE A 169 -20.00 22.48 15.25
CA ILE A 169 -19.31 21.45 14.44
C ILE A 169 -17.96 21.95 13.92
N LEU A 170 -17.89 23.18 13.41
CA LEU A 170 -16.66 23.75 12.87
C LEU A 170 -15.46 23.72 13.84
N PRO A 171 -15.59 24.15 15.12
CA PRO A 171 -14.46 24.08 16.04
C PRO A 171 -14.03 22.64 16.33
N VAL A 172 -14.96 21.67 16.34
CA VAL A 172 -14.65 20.25 16.49
C VAL A 172 -13.89 19.73 15.27
N ILE A 173 -14.31 20.09 14.06
CA ILE A 173 -13.58 19.74 12.83
C ILE A 173 -12.17 20.35 12.87
N VAL A 174 -12.04 21.63 13.22
CA VAL A 174 -10.74 22.29 13.33
C VAL A 174 -9.86 21.59 14.37
N LEU A 175 -10.41 21.25 15.53
CA LEU A 175 -9.69 20.50 16.57
C LEU A 175 -9.19 19.16 16.04
N ILE A 176 -10.06 18.38 15.39
CA ILE A 176 -9.70 17.08 14.78
C ILE A 176 -8.60 17.27 13.74
N MET A 177 -8.72 18.26 12.86
CA MET A 177 -7.72 18.56 11.83
C MET A 177 -6.38 18.98 12.44
N THR A 178 -6.39 19.77 13.52
CA THR A 178 -5.16 20.13 14.25
C THR A 178 -4.53 18.92 14.94
N ALA A 179 -5.32 18.05 15.56
CA ALA A 179 -4.83 16.82 16.16
C ALA A 179 -4.23 15.88 15.11
N ALA A 180 -4.90 15.73 13.96
CA ALA A 180 -4.39 14.97 12.82
C ALA A 180 -3.07 15.56 12.30
N LEU A 181 -2.98 16.88 12.17
CA LEU A 181 -1.73 17.54 11.77
C LEU A 181 -0.59 17.29 12.77
N VAL A 182 -0.86 17.34 14.08
CA VAL A 182 0.13 17.03 15.12
C VAL A 182 0.61 15.59 15.01
N ILE A 183 -0.30 14.63 14.78
CA ILE A 183 0.06 13.22 14.56
C ILE A 183 0.92 13.06 13.30
N LEU A 184 0.59 13.74 12.20
CA LEU A 184 1.38 13.68 10.96
C LEU A 184 2.78 14.26 11.12
N VAL A 185 2.92 15.39 11.83
CA VAL A 185 4.23 15.98 12.13
C VAL A 185 5.05 15.06 13.03
N ALA A 186 4.44 14.49 14.08
CA ALA A 186 5.11 13.51 14.93
C ALA A 186 5.54 12.26 14.14
N GLY A 187 4.69 11.80 13.22
CA GLY A 187 5.00 10.68 12.32
C GLY A 187 6.16 10.97 11.37
N PHE A 188 6.26 12.21 10.88
CA PHE A 188 7.39 12.65 10.05
C PHE A 188 8.71 12.68 10.85
N ASP A 189 8.68 13.22 12.07
CA ASP A 189 9.84 13.20 12.96
C ASP A 189 10.25 11.76 13.32
N ALA A 190 9.28 10.90 13.62
CA ALA A 190 9.50 9.47 13.88
C ALA A 190 10.14 8.76 12.68
N GLN A 191 9.68 9.04 11.45
CA GLN A 191 10.26 8.47 10.24
C GLN A 191 11.72 8.90 10.06
N ARG A 192 12.05 10.16 10.36
CA ARG A 192 13.43 10.67 10.31
C ARG A 192 14.32 9.99 11.35
N GLU A 193 13.80 9.77 12.56
CA GLU A 193 14.52 9.07 13.63
C GLU A 193 14.79 7.60 13.27
N LEU A 194 13.77 6.87 12.81
CA LEU A 194 13.90 5.47 12.40
C LEU A 194 14.85 5.31 11.21
N THR A 195 14.81 6.22 10.24
CA THR A 195 15.73 6.19 9.09
C THR A 195 17.19 6.39 9.52
N ARG A 196 17.44 7.21 10.55
CA ARG A 196 18.79 7.35 11.13
C ARG A 196 19.19 6.09 11.88
N ALA A 197 18.29 5.52 12.65
CA ALA A 197 18.55 4.27 13.36
C ALA A 197 18.87 3.11 12.39
N GLU A 198 18.15 3.01 11.27
CA GLU A 198 18.47 2.04 10.20
C GLU A 198 19.83 2.32 9.56
N ALA A 199 20.19 3.59 9.31
CA ALA A 199 21.51 3.94 8.81
C ALA A 199 22.62 3.53 9.78
N ASP A 200 22.45 3.81 11.07
CA ASP A 200 23.36 3.37 12.13
C ASP A 200 23.48 1.83 12.17
N MET A 201 22.36 1.10 12.02
CA MET A 201 22.36 -0.37 11.94
C MET A 201 23.12 -0.89 10.72
N ASN A 202 22.96 -0.26 9.56
CA ASN A 202 23.66 -0.62 8.33
C ASN A 202 25.17 -0.36 8.43
N GLU A 203 25.59 0.62 9.23
CA GLU A 203 27.00 0.87 9.57
C GLU A 203 27.54 -0.05 10.69
N GLY A 204 26.69 -0.91 11.26
CA GLY A 204 27.05 -1.88 12.30
C GLY A 204 26.95 -1.34 13.74
N PHE A 205 26.39 -0.15 13.94
CA PHE A 205 26.11 0.39 15.26
C PHE A 205 24.80 -0.19 15.82
N ILE A 206 24.68 -0.20 17.15
CA ILE A 206 23.45 -0.63 17.85
C ILE A 206 22.69 0.64 18.26
N PRO A 207 21.70 1.11 17.47
CA PRO A 207 20.94 2.29 17.83
C PRO A 207 20.06 2.01 19.05
N ARG A 208 19.72 3.08 19.78
CA ARG A 208 18.67 3.03 20.79
C ARG A 208 17.34 3.36 20.13
N LEU A 209 16.54 2.32 19.88
CA LEU A 209 15.19 2.51 19.37
C LEU A 209 14.25 3.03 20.48
N PRO A 210 13.31 3.92 20.13
CA PRO A 210 12.34 4.45 21.07
C PRO A 210 11.29 3.40 21.47
N GLU A 211 10.65 3.61 22.63
CA GLU A 211 9.50 2.80 23.05
C GLU A 211 8.22 3.24 22.33
N HIS A 212 7.25 2.33 22.24
CA HIS A 212 5.95 2.62 21.63
C HIS A 212 5.28 3.80 22.36
N SER A 213 4.98 4.85 21.59
CA SER A 213 4.27 6.04 22.07
C SER A 213 3.38 6.60 20.97
N TRP A 214 2.50 7.54 21.33
CA TRP A 214 1.60 8.19 20.37
C TRP A 214 2.34 8.84 19.18
N LYS A 215 3.61 9.22 19.36
CA LYS A 215 4.44 9.81 18.30
C LYS A 215 4.75 8.83 17.16
N TYR A 216 4.83 7.53 17.46
CA TYR A 216 5.13 6.48 16.50
C TYR A 216 3.86 5.81 15.96
N LEU A 217 2.67 6.36 16.21
CA LEU A 217 1.41 5.74 15.78
C LEU A 217 1.37 5.42 14.28
N THR A 218 1.90 6.33 13.45
CA THR A 218 1.95 6.17 11.99
C THR A 218 3.05 5.23 11.51
N GLN A 219 4.05 4.94 12.36
CA GLN A 219 5.24 4.14 12.05
C GLN A 219 5.34 2.92 12.98
N ALA A 220 4.22 2.49 13.56
CA ALA A 220 4.20 1.50 14.63
C ALA A 220 4.73 0.14 14.15
N GLU A 221 4.32 -0.30 12.96
CA GLU A 221 4.78 -1.55 12.34
C GLU A 221 6.27 -1.50 12.00
N ARG A 222 6.76 -0.37 11.48
CA ARG A 222 8.19 -0.18 11.19
C ARG A 222 9.02 -0.22 12.47
N LEU A 223 8.59 0.48 13.52
CA LEU A 223 9.27 0.45 14.81
C LEU A 223 9.30 -0.97 15.40
N GLU A 224 8.17 -1.70 15.34
CA GLU A 224 8.08 -3.09 15.79
C GLU A 224 9.06 -3.99 15.02
N ARG A 225 9.13 -3.87 13.70
CA ARG A 225 10.09 -4.59 12.86
C ARG A 225 11.53 -4.30 13.26
N ASP A 226 11.90 -3.02 13.38
CA ASP A 226 13.27 -2.61 13.68
C ASP A 226 13.70 -3.10 15.07
N GLN A 227 12.79 -3.09 16.06
CA GLN A 227 13.06 -3.63 17.40
C GLN A 227 13.34 -5.14 17.36
N HIS A 228 12.57 -5.92 16.60
CA HIS A 228 12.79 -7.36 16.48
C HIS A 228 14.09 -7.68 15.72
N LEU A 229 14.40 -6.96 14.64
CA LEU A 229 15.67 -7.11 13.92
C LEU A 229 16.87 -6.74 14.80
N LEU A 230 16.74 -5.68 15.62
CA LEU A 230 17.78 -5.31 16.57
C LEU A 230 18.01 -6.43 17.60
N ILE A 231 16.95 -7.07 18.11
CA ILE A 231 17.06 -8.22 19.02
C ILE A 231 17.78 -9.39 18.32
N ALA A 232 17.42 -9.70 17.08
CA ALA A 232 18.04 -10.77 16.30
C ALA A 232 19.54 -10.53 16.05
N ASN A 233 19.95 -9.26 15.93
CA ASN A 233 21.34 -8.87 15.69
C ASN A 233 22.19 -8.75 16.98
N LYS A 234 21.62 -8.89 18.18
CA LYS A 234 22.39 -8.77 19.44
C LYS A 234 23.40 -9.91 19.62
N PRO A 235 24.62 -9.61 20.14
CA PRO A 235 25.57 -10.65 20.53
C PRO A 235 24.97 -11.53 21.63
N GLY A 236 24.60 -12.77 21.29
CA GLY A 236 23.97 -13.70 22.22
C GLY A 236 22.58 -14.19 21.80
N PHE A 237 21.95 -13.59 20.77
CA PHE A 237 20.67 -14.05 20.24
C PHE A 237 20.66 -15.57 19.95
N VAL A 238 21.74 -16.09 19.37
CA VAL A 238 21.91 -17.51 19.03
C VAL A 238 21.95 -18.45 20.25
N ARG A 239 22.23 -17.91 21.45
CA ARG A 239 22.30 -18.67 22.70
C ARG A 239 20.99 -18.59 23.49
N ASP A 240 20.16 -17.60 23.20
CA ASP A 240 18.91 -17.36 23.90
C ASP A 240 17.73 -18.01 23.18
N MET A 241 17.33 -19.18 23.68
CA MET A 241 16.19 -19.94 23.14
C MET A 241 14.87 -19.16 23.27
N GLU A 242 14.72 -18.32 24.29
CA GLU A 242 13.52 -17.51 24.50
C GLU A 242 13.39 -16.45 23.40
N SER A 243 14.42 -15.63 23.21
CA SER A 243 14.46 -14.63 22.12
C SER A 243 14.25 -15.25 20.74
N MET A 244 14.87 -16.40 20.46
CA MET A 244 14.65 -17.10 19.19
C MET A 244 13.19 -17.56 19.02
N SER A 245 12.56 -18.04 20.10
CA SER A 245 11.14 -18.47 20.06
C SER A 245 10.19 -17.29 19.86
N LEU A 246 10.42 -16.18 20.56
CA LEU A 246 9.64 -14.95 20.44
C LEU A 246 9.76 -14.37 19.03
N PHE A 247 10.98 -14.30 18.50
CA PHE A 247 11.21 -13.89 17.12
C PHE A 247 10.53 -14.83 16.12
N THR A 248 10.48 -16.15 16.38
CA THR A 248 9.79 -17.10 15.48
C THR A 248 8.29 -16.84 15.44
N VAL A 249 7.66 -16.62 16.61
CA VAL A 249 6.22 -16.36 16.69
C VAL A 249 5.88 -15.04 15.99
N TRP A 250 6.62 -13.99 16.30
CA TRP A 250 6.46 -12.68 15.66
C TRP A 250 6.74 -12.76 14.16
N GLY A 251 7.87 -13.35 13.75
CA GLY A 251 8.29 -13.46 12.35
C GLY A 251 7.32 -14.26 11.49
N ASN A 252 6.69 -15.31 12.04
CA ASN A 252 5.63 -16.04 11.33
C ASN A 252 4.38 -15.18 11.09
N LYS A 253 4.01 -14.32 12.05
CA LYS A 253 2.91 -13.36 11.91
C LYS A 253 3.28 -12.24 10.93
N TRP A 254 4.48 -11.69 11.04
CA TRP A 254 4.99 -10.65 10.13
C TRP A 254 5.00 -11.16 8.70
N LEU A 255 5.62 -12.32 8.46
CA LEU A 255 5.69 -12.93 7.14
C LEU A 255 4.34 -13.45 6.66
N SER A 256 3.26 -13.54 7.44
CA SER A 256 1.95 -13.89 6.88
C SER A 256 1.31 -12.73 6.11
N ILE A 257 1.82 -11.52 6.29
CA ILE A 257 1.27 -10.28 5.71
C ILE A 257 2.33 -9.62 4.82
N HIS A 258 3.55 -9.48 5.34
CA HIS A 258 4.64 -8.76 4.67
C HIS A 258 5.65 -9.70 4.03
N ASN A 259 6.24 -9.26 2.92
CA ASN A 259 7.42 -9.86 2.34
C ASN A 259 8.64 -9.07 2.80
N ASP A 260 9.43 -9.67 3.70
CA ASP A 260 10.60 -9.02 4.28
C ASP A 260 11.83 -9.93 4.15
N ALA A 261 12.88 -9.42 3.52
CA ALA A 261 14.10 -10.17 3.24
C ALA A 261 14.89 -10.45 4.53
N ASP A 262 15.03 -9.45 5.41
CA ASP A 262 15.85 -9.58 6.62
C ASP A 262 15.15 -10.48 7.64
N VAL A 263 13.84 -10.36 7.78
CA VAL A 263 13.05 -11.27 8.61
C VAL A 263 13.08 -12.69 8.03
N SER A 264 12.98 -12.86 6.71
CA SER A 264 13.10 -14.19 6.07
C SER A 264 14.46 -14.82 6.32
N ALA A 265 15.56 -14.06 6.19
CA ALA A 265 16.92 -14.53 6.44
C ALA A 265 17.11 -14.93 7.91
N ALA A 266 16.62 -14.11 8.85
CA ALA A 266 16.67 -14.43 10.28
C ALA A 266 15.86 -15.70 10.63
N MET A 267 14.68 -15.87 10.03
CA MET A 267 13.84 -17.06 10.23
C MET A 267 14.50 -18.34 9.67
N ILE A 268 15.15 -18.25 8.50
CA ILE A 268 15.95 -19.34 7.92
C ILE A 268 17.10 -19.73 8.85
N PHE A 269 17.84 -18.73 9.36
CA PHE A 269 18.92 -18.95 10.31
C PHE A 269 18.43 -19.67 11.58
N ILE A 270 17.31 -19.22 12.16
CA ILE A 270 16.70 -19.84 13.34
C ILE A 270 16.28 -21.29 13.04
N ALA A 271 15.68 -21.55 11.88
CA ALA A 271 15.23 -22.88 11.48
C ALA A 271 16.42 -23.85 11.31
N HIS A 272 17.49 -23.43 10.64
CA HIS A 272 18.73 -24.22 10.56
C HIS A 272 19.33 -24.51 11.93
N ARG A 273 19.32 -23.53 12.83
CA ARG A 273 19.85 -23.70 14.19
C ARG A 273 19.07 -24.72 15.01
N ARG A 274 17.77 -24.84 14.76
CA ARG A 274 16.89 -25.85 15.38
C ARG A 274 16.95 -27.21 14.68
N GLY A 275 17.66 -27.33 13.56
CA GLY A 275 17.71 -28.54 12.74
C GLY A 275 16.48 -28.76 11.87
N ASP A 276 15.60 -27.76 11.73
CA ASP A 276 14.41 -27.83 10.87
C ASP A 276 14.73 -27.31 9.46
N TYR A 277 15.47 -28.13 8.72
CA TYR A 277 15.87 -27.83 7.34
C TYR A 277 14.67 -27.74 6.38
N LEU A 278 13.57 -28.44 6.68
CA LEU A 278 12.36 -28.40 5.85
C LEU A 278 11.68 -27.03 5.94
N THR A 279 11.56 -26.48 7.14
CA THR A 279 10.99 -25.14 7.31
C THR A 279 11.93 -24.07 6.75
N ALA A 280 13.24 -24.20 6.95
CA ALA A 280 14.24 -23.30 6.36
C ALA A 280 14.10 -23.24 4.82
N GLU A 281 14.00 -24.39 4.17
CA GLU A 281 13.89 -24.47 2.72
C GLU A 281 12.55 -23.93 2.19
N LYS A 282 11.45 -24.13 2.94
CA LYS A 282 10.15 -23.52 2.61
C LYS A 282 10.22 -22.00 2.64
N ILE A 283 10.84 -21.42 3.66
CA ILE A 283 10.98 -19.97 3.81
C ILE A 283 11.91 -19.43 2.72
N ARG A 284 13.03 -20.10 2.43
CA ARG A 284 13.96 -19.74 1.34
C ARG A 284 13.24 -19.71 -0.01
N LYS A 285 12.50 -20.76 -0.37
CA LYS A 285 11.72 -20.81 -1.61
C LYS A 285 10.67 -19.71 -1.66
N ARG A 286 10.03 -19.39 -0.53
CA ARG A 286 9.11 -18.25 -0.47
C ARG A 286 9.82 -16.93 -0.74
N ALA A 287 10.92 -16.66 -0.06
CA ALA A 287 11.68 -15.42 -0.22
C ALA A 287 12.27 -15.28 -1.64
N ALA A 288 12.77 -16.38 -2.23
CA ALA A 288 13.32 -16.39 -3.59
C ALA A 288 12.31 -15.99 -4.68
N ARG A 289 11.00 -16.15 -4.43
CA ARG A 289 9.94 -15.73 -5.36
C ARG A 289 9.74 -14.21 -5.40
N VAL A 290 10.08 -13.52 -4.31
CA VAL A 290 9.95 -12.08 -4.18
C VAL A 290 11.28 -11.37 -4.42
N PHE A 291 12.35 -11.88 -3.80
CA PHE A 291 13.68 -11.30 -3.80
C PHE A 291 14.60 -12.03 -4.79
N VAL A 292 14.27 -11.92 -6.08
CA VAL A 292 14.92 -12.65 -7.18
C VAL A 292 16.41 -12.31 -7.32
N ASN A 293 16.80 -11.09 -6.94
CA ASN A 293 18.18 -10.61 -7.04
C ASN A 293 18.98 -10.81 -5.73
N ASP A 294 18.35 -11.32 -4.67
CA ASP A 294 19.01 -11.50 -3.38
C ASP A 294 19.72 -12.86 -3.31
N GLU A 295 21.05 -12.83 -3.24
CA GLU A 295 21.89 -14.04 -3.20
C GLU A 295 21.58 -14.93 -2.00
N ARG A 296 21.04 -14.37 -0.90
CA ARG A 296 20.66 -15.12 0.32
C ARG A 296 19.60 -16.18 0.03
N PHE A 297 18.81 -16.01 -1.01
CA PHE A 297 17.69 -16.90 -1.33
C PHE A 297 17.84 -17.65 -2.65
N THR A 298 18.69 -17.19 -3.57
CA THR A 298 18.82 -17.79 -4.91
C THR A 298 19.83 -18.93 -4.99
N ARG A 299 20.93 -18.87 -4.24
CA ARG A 299 21.84 -20.01 -4.10
C ARG A 299 21.29 -20.91 -3.01
N GLY A 300 20.89 -22.13 -3.37
CA GLY A 300 20.65 -23.17 -2.37
C GLY A 300 21.92 -23.28 -1.53
N GLY A 301 21.81 -22.98 -0.23
CA GLY A 301 22.96 -22.99 0.67
C GLY A 301 23.66 -24.35 0.57
N ASN A 302 24.93 -24.32 0.18
CA ASN A 302 25.86 -25.43 0.39
C ASN A 302 26.22 -25.49 1.87
#